data_AF-A0A1K2IVF0-F1
#
_entry.id   AF-A0A1K2IVF0-F1
#
_cell.length_a   1.000
_cell.length_b   1.000
_cell.length_c   1.000
_cell.angle_alpha   90.00
_cell.angle_beta   90.00
_cell.angle_gamma   90.00
#
_symmetry.space_group_name_H-M   'P 1'
#
loop_
_entity.id
_entity.type
_entity.pdbx_description
1 polymer ?
#
loop_
_entity_poly.entity_id
_entity_poly.type
_entity_poly.pdbx_seq_one_letter_code
_entity_poly.pdbx_strand_id
1 'polypeptide(L)'
;MLHDERILKNKFAYFYAIIFCFLWLLYFGYFTLLMITNNFIINENYVSLKYVFYILTLGIFSTLLVSFICIFKESKKFFINFNIAIFLIILLHLIRYLIDFKEIHLQFVYFIIFLLGSGILINFFRHKIKNNEIEEIGKHND
;
A
#
# COMPACT_ATOMS: atom_id res chain seq x y z
N MET A 1 1.44 -25.36 -19.71
CA MET A 1 2.72 -24.94 -19.10
C MET A 1 2.88 -23.42 -19.04
N LEU A 2 3.17 -22.70 -20.13
CA LEU A 2 3.36 -21.23 -20.09
C LEU A 2 2.14 -20.40 -19.66
N HIS A 3 0.92 -20.95 -19.79
CA HIS A 3 -0.32 -20.30 -19.40
C HIS A 3 -0.62 -20.52 -17.90
N ASP A 4 -0.45 -21.75 -17.42
CA ASP A 4 -0.68 -22.14 -16.03
C ASP A 4 0.27 -21.42 -15.06
N GLU A 5 1.55 -21.27 -15.44
CA GLU A 5 2.53 -20.49 -14.67
C GLU A 5 2.14 -19.01 -14.55
N ARG A 6 1.60 -18.39 -15.61
CA ARG A 6 1.15 -16.99 -15.57
C ARG A 6 -0.05 -16.81 -14.66
N ILE A 7 -0.97 -17.76 -14.67
CA ILE A 7 -2.17 -17.75 -13.82
C ILE A 7 -1.76 -17.90 -12.34
N LEU A 8 -0.87 -18.85 -12.04
CA LEU A 8 -0.39 -19.09 -10.68
C LEU A 8 0.39 -17.88 -10.13
N LYS A 9 1.26 -17.30 -10.95
CA LYS A 9 2.07 -16.11 -10.64
C LYS A 9 1.21 -14.88 -10.28
N ASN A 10 0.11 -14.67 -11.00
CA ASN A 10 -0.82 -13.58 -10.69
C ASN A 10 -1.60 -13.84 -9.40
N LYS A 11 -2.06 -15.08 -9.15
CA LYS A 11 -2.78 -15.44 -7.91
C LYS A 11 -1.91 -15.24 -6.66
N PHE A 12 -0.63 -15.62 -6.72
CA PHE A 12 0.30 -15.41 -5.62
C PHE A 12 0.48 -13.92 -5.28
N ALA A 13 0.61 -13.07 -6.29
CA ALA A 13 0.78 -11.63 -6.08
C ALA A 13 -0.47 -10.96 -5.50
N TYR A 14 -1.66 -11.37 -5.93
CA TYR A 14 -2.91 -10.92 -5.31
C TYR A 14 -3.00 -11.34 -3.85
N PHE A 15 -2.69 -12.61 -3.54
CA PHE A 15 -2.67 -13.09 -2.17
C PHE A 15 -1.68 -12.31 -1.29
N TYR A 16 -0.46 -12.09 -1.79
CA TYR A 16 0.55 -11.30 -1.10
C TYR A 16 0.12 -9.84 -0.90
N ALA A 17 -0.46 -9.22 -1.93
CA ALA A 17 -0.99 -7.86 -1.87
C ALA A 17 -2.12 -7.72 -0.84
N ILE A 18 -3.01 -8.71 -0.74
CA ILE A 18 -4.09 -8.75 0.27
C ILE A 18 -3.48 -8.75 1.66
N ILE A 19 -2.53 -9.65 1.94
CA ILE A 19 -1.87 -9.73 3.25
C ILE A 19 -1.16 -8.42 3.58
N PHE A 20 -0.38 -7.89 2.64
CA PHE A 20 0.37 -6.65 2.83
C PHE A 20 -0.57 -5.48 3.11
N CYS A 21 -1.61 -5.26 2.29
CA CYS A 21 -2.59 -4.21 2.51
C CYS A 21 -3.32 -4.39 3.85
N PHE A 22 -3.68 -5.62 4.21
CA PHE A 22 -4.41 -5.90 5.44
C PHE A 22 -3.58 -5.59 6.69
N LEU A 23 -2.31 -6.01 6.73
CA LEU A 23 -1.41 -5.71 7.86
C LEU A 23 -1.23 -4.20 8.04
N TRP A 24 -1.04 -3.46 6.93
CA TRP A 24 -0.93 -2.01 6.99
C TRP A 24 -2.24 -1.33 7.37
N LEU A 25 -3.39 -1.86 6.95
CA LEU A 25 -4.71 -1.38 7.38
C LEU A 25 -4.91 -1.54 8.87
N LEU A 26 -4.50 -2.67 9.46
CA LEU A 26 -4.56 -2.87 10.91
C LEU A 26 -3.66 -1.88 11.64
N TYR A 27 -2.41 -1.72 11.18
CA TYR A 27 -1.45 -0.79 11.76
C TYR A 27 -1.95 0.65 11.73
N PHE A 28 -2.32 1.15 10.56
CA PHE A 28 -2.81 2.53 10.43
C PHE A 28 -4.20 2.72 11.03
N GLY A 29 -5.06 1.69 11.01
CA GLY A 29 -6.36 1.71 11.66
C GLY A 29 -6.24 1.88 13.18
N TYR A 30 -5.28 1.19 13.81
CA TYR A 30 -4.97 1.39 15.23
C TYR A 30 -4.57 2.84 15.52
N PHE A 31 -3.67 3.43 14.73
CA PHE A 31 -3.28 4.83 14.92
C PHE A 31 -4.43 5.80 14.65
N THR A 32 -5.29 5.53 13.67
CA THR A 32 -6.52 6.30 13.43
C THR A 32 -7.45 6.24 14.64
N LEU A 33 -7.64 5.07 15.26
CA LEU A 33 -8.42 4.95 16.49
C LEU A 33 -7.79 5.73 17.65
N LEU A 34 -6.48 5.68 17.82
CA LEU A 34 -5.78 6.48 18.82
C LEU A 34 -5.96 7.98 18.60
N MET A 35 -5.92 8.45 17.35
CA MET A 35 -6.16 9.86 17.02
C MET A 35 -7.60 10.28 17.35
N ILE A 36 -8.59 9.46 16.99
CA ILE A 36 -10.02 9.73 17.26
C ILE A 36 -10.31 9.73 18.76
N THR A 37 -9.66 8.84 19.52
CA THR A 37 -9.82 8.73 20.98
C THR A 37 -8.98 9.74 21.76
N ASN A 38 -8.33 10.71 21.09
CA ASN A 38 -7.41 11.70 21.68
C ASN A 38 -6.23 11.10 22.48
N ASN A 39 -5.95 9.82 22.31
CA ASN A 39 -4.84 9.11 22.97
C ASN A 39 -3.56 9.10 22.11
N PHE A 40 -3.57 9.77 20.96
CA PHE A 40 -2.38 9.88 20.11
C PHE A 40 -1.45 10.95 20.67
N ILE A 41 -0.43 10.51 21.40
CA ILE A 41 0.58 11.38 22.03
C ILE A 41 1.70 11.61 21.02
N ILE A 42 1.80 12.84 20.51
CA ILE A 42 3.02 13.35 19.86
C ILE A 42 3.75 14.18 20.91
N ASN A 43 5.06 13.95 21.04
CA ASN A 43 5.92 14.70 21.95
C ASN A 43 5.72 16.22 21.77
N GLU A 44 5.70 16.97 22.87
CA GLU A 44 5.34 18.41 22.89
C GLU A 44 6.25 19.25 22.00
N ASN A 45 7.49 18.80 21.79
CA ASN A 45 8.46 19.44 20.88
C ASN A 45 8.02 19.45 19.40
N TYR A 46 7.00 18.68 19.02
CA TYR A 46 6.56 18.51 17.63
C TYR A 46 5.09 18.87 17.40
N VAL A 47 4.50 19.67 18.29
CA VAL A 47 3.10 20.15 18.17
C VAL A 47 2.84 20.83 16.81
N SER A 48 3.82 21.52 16.23
CA SER A 48 3.70 22.17 14.92
C SER A 48 3.52 21.17 13.76
N LEU A 49 4.07 19.96 13.88
CA LEU A 49 3.98 18.90 12.87
C LEU A 49 2.85 17.91 13.15
N LYS A 50 2.15 18.04 14.29
CA LYS A 50 1.07 17.14 14.70
C LYS A 50 0.00 16.97 13.63
N TYR A 51 -0.45 18.08 13.04
CA TYR A 51 -1.45 18.04 11.98
C TYR A 51 -0.95 17.35 10.71
N VAL A 52 0.34 17.48 10.38
CA VAL A 52 0.96 16.79 9.23
C VAL A 52 0.94 15.28 9.46
N PHE A 53 1.32 14.81 10.66
CA PHE A 53 1.23 13.39 11.02
C PHE A 53 -0.21 12.87 10.92
N TYR A 54 -1.20 13.66 11.37
CA TYR A 54 -2.60 13.24 11.34
C TYR A 54 -3.13 13.11 9.92
N ILE A 55 -2.87 14.12 9.08
CA ILE A 55 -3.28 14.14 7.68
C ILE A 55 -2.63 12.97 6.92
N LEU A 56 -1.33 12.74 7.12
CA LEU A 56 -0.64 11.61 6.48
C LEU A 56 -1.19 10.27 6.95
N THR A 57 -1.40 10.08 8.24
CA THR A 57 -1.91 8.82 8.80
C THR A 57 -3.32 8.52 8.27
N LEU A 58 -4.22 9.50 8.25
CA LEU A 58 -5.55 9.37 7.66
C LEU A 58 -5.51 9.15 6.14
N GLY A 59 -4.63 9.85 5.44
CA GLY A 59 -4.44 9.71 4.00
C GLY A 59 -3.95 8.31 3.61
N ILE A 60 -2.97 7.77 4.35
CA ILE A 60 -2.48 6.40 4.18
C ILE A 60 -3.61 5.41 4.44
N PHE A 61 -4.30 5.51 5.58
CA PHE A 61 -5.39 4.60 5.92
C PHE A 61 -6.48 4.58 4.85
N SER A 62 -6.91 5.76 4.40
CA SER A 62 -7.94 5.89 3.35
C SER A 62 -7.48 5.28 2.02
N THR A 63 -6.23 5.53 1.63
CA THR A 63 -5.67 5.03 0.36
C THR A 63 -5.49 3.50 0.40
N LEU A 64 -5.08 2.95 1.54
CA LEU A 64 -4.99 1.50 1.75
C LEU A 64 -6.38 0.85 1.70
N LEU A 65 -7.39 1.49 2.27
CA LEU A 65 -8.77 0.98 2.27
C LEU A 65 -9.33 0.94 0.85
N VAL A 66 -9.13 2.00 0.07
CA VAL A 66 -9.52 2.02 -1.35
C VAL A 66 -8.71 0.98 -2.14
N SER A 67 -7.41 0.85 -1.91
CA SER A 67 -6.58 -0.20 -2.51
C SER A 67 -7.15 -1.58 -2.24
N PHE A 68 -7.45 -1.89 -0.98
CA PHE A 68 -7.98 -3.17 -0.55
C PHE A 68 -9.32 -3.51 -1.23
N ILE A 69 -10.25 -2.56 -1.30
CA ILE A 69 -11.51 -2.72 -2.04
C ILE A 69 -11.25 -2.96 -3.54
N CYS A 70 -10.30 -2.23 -4.14
CA CYS A 70 -9.94 -2.40 -5.55
C CYS A 70 -9.33 -3.78 -5.84
N ILE A 71 -8.66 -4.42 -4.89
CA ILE A 71 -8.15 -5.79 -5.05
C ILE A 71 -9.30 -6.76 -5.31
N PHE A 72 -10.34 -6.74 -4.46
CA PHE A 72 -11.50 -7.64 -4.60
C PHE A 72 -12.35 -7.34 -5.83
N LYS A 73 -12.35 -6.10 -6.31
CA LYS A 73 -12.98 -5.71 -7.57
C LYS A 73 -12.12 -6.00 -8.81
N GLU A 74 -10.95 -6.60 -8.63
CA GLU A 74 -9.95 -6.84 -9.68
C GLU A 74 -9.63 -5.60 -10.53
N SER A 75 -9.74 -4.41 -9.91
CA SER A 75 -9.61 -3.15 -10.62
C SER A 75 -8.15 -2.79 -10.85
N LYS A 76 -7.81 -2.34 -12.06
CA LYS A 76 -6.47 -1.77 -12.37
C LYS A 76 -6.12 -0.58 -11.46
N LYS A 77 -7.11 0.07 -10.84
CA LYS A 77 -6.92 1.16 -9.87
C LYS A 77 -6.23 0.70 -8.57
N PHE A 78 -6.25 -0.60 -8.26
CA PHE A 78 -5.54 -1.18 -7.12
C PHE A 78 -4.06 -0.76 -7.11
N PHE A 79 -3.34 -0.99 -8.22
CA PHE A 79 -1.91 -0.70 -8.28
C PHE A 79 -1.60 0.78 -8.08
N ILE A 80 -2.44 1.68 -8.61
CA ILE A 80 -2.22 3.12 -8.46
C ILE A 80 -2.36 3.51 -7.00
N ASN A 81 -3.48 3.14 -6.36
CA ASN A 81 -3.73 3.46 -4.96
C ASN A 81 -2.69 2.80 -4.05
N PHE A 82 -2.27 1.58 -4.37
CA PHE A 82 -1.27 0.86 -3.61
C PHE A 82 0.09 1.57 -3.61
N ASN A 83 0.55 2.01 -4.79
CA ASN A 83 1.80 2.75 -4.91
C ASN A 83 1.71 4.13 -4.22
N ILE A 84 0.55 4.81 -4.29
CA ILE A 84 0.32 6.05 -3.55
C ILE A 84 0.41 5.80 -2.03
N ALA A 85 -0.20 4.71 -1.53
CA ALA A 85 -0.12 4.36 -0.12
C ALA A 85 1.33 4.10 0.32
N ILE A 86 2.10 3.33 -0.45
CA ILE A 86 3.53 3.09 -0.18
C ILE A 86 4.30 4.41 -0.13
N PHE A 87 4.09 5.31 -1.10
CA PHE A 87 4.75 6.60 -1.14
C PHE A 87 4.45 7.44 0.11
N LEU A 88 3.18 7.51 0.52
CA LEU A 88 2.77 8.22 1.73
C LEU A 88 3.36 7.60 3.01
N ILE A 89 3.45 6.27 3.08
CA ILE A 89 4.10 5.55 4.20
C ILE A 89 5.58 5.93 4.29
N ILE A 90 6.29 5.94 3.17
CA ILE A 90 7.70 6.34 3.09
C ILE A 90 7.86 7.79 3.55
N LEU A 91 7.01 8.69 3.05
CA LEU A 91 7.05 10.11 3.43
C LEU A 91 6.83 10.31 4.94
N LEU A 92 5.84 9.63 5.51
CA LEU A 92 5.57 9.68 6.95
C LEU A 92 6.77 9.21 7.77
N HIS A 93 7.38 8.10 7.39
CA HIS A 93 8.54 7.56 8.09
C HIS A 93 9.79 8.42 7.88
N LEU A 94 9.95 9.06 6.73
CA LEU A 94 11.04 10.01 6.47
C LEU A 94 10.92 11.24 7.39
N ILE A 95 9.72 11.80 7.52
CA ILE A 95 9.46 12.91 8.44
C ILE A 95 9.80 12.48 9.87
N ARG A 96 9.30 11.31 10.30
CA ARG A 96 9.60 10.77 11.64
C ARG A 96 11.09 10.51 11.86
N TYR A 97 11.78 10.03 10.83
CA TYR A 97 13.21 9.79 10.84
C TYR A 97 14.03 11.07 11.07
N LEU A 98 13.72 12.13 10.32
CA LEU A 98 14.37 13.45 10.44
C LEU A 98 14.15 14.10 11.82
N ILE A 99 13.08 13.72 12.51
CA ILE A 99 12.65 14.30 13.78
C ILE A 99 13.24 13.57 14.99
N ASP A 100 13.05 12.25 15.07
CA ASP A 100 13.31 11.44 16.28
C ASP A 100 14.58 10.57 16.18
N PHE A 101 15.00 10.17 14.97
CA PHE A 101 15.93 9.05 14.81
C PHE A 101 17.21 9.48 14.11
N LYS A 102 18.01 10.31 14.79
CA LYS A 102 19.39 10.61 14.34
C LYS A 102 20.35 9.43 14.44
N GLU A 103 20.00 8.35 15.15
CA GLU A 103 20.93 7.24 15.44
C GLU A 103 20.57 5.89 14.80
N ILE A 104 19.36 5.72 14.25
CA ILE A 104 18.88 4.41 13.77
C ILE A 104 18.73 4.38 12.24
N HIS A 105 19.81 4.75 11.55
CA HIS A 105 19.90 4.79 10.09
C HIS A 105 19.60 3.43 9.43
N LEU A 106 20.13 2.33 9.99
CA LEU A 106 20.03 1.00 9.39
C LEU A 106 18.61 0.45 9.36
N GLN A 107 17.82 0.63 10.42
CA GLN A 107 16.43 0.14 10.46
C GLN A 107 15.55 0.89 9.45
N PHE A 108 15.77 2.20 9.31
CA PHE A 108 15.07 3.00 8.30
C PHE A 108 15.40 2.51 6.88
N VAL A 109 16.67 2.23 6.59
CA VAL A 109 17.07 1.68 5.29
C VAL A 109 16.43 0.32 5.02
N TYR A 110 16.45 -0.61 5.99
CA TYR A 110 15.80 -1.92 5.85
C TYR A 110 14.28 -1.79 5.64
N PHE A 111 13.65 -0.85 6.34
CA PHE A 111 12.24 -0.55 6.18
C PHE A 111 11.90 -0.06 4.76
N ILE A 112 12.68 0.88 4.22
CA ILE A 112 12.50 1.37 2.85
C ILE A 112 12.72 0.25 1.83
N ILE A 113 13.76 -0.57 2.01
CA ILE A 113 14.01 -1.72 1.13
C ILE A 113 12.85 -2.72 1.17
N PHE A 114 12.31 -3.01 2.36
CA PHE A 114 11.16 -3.89 2.51
C PHE A 114 9.91 -3.34 1.79
N LEU A 115 9.62 -2.05 1.95
CA LEU A 115 8.49 -1.38 1.29
C LEU A 115 8.62 -1.36 -0.22
N LEU A 116 9.78 -0.92 -0.73
CA LEU A 116 10.05 -0.88 -2.16
C LEU A 116 10.09 -2.28 -2.75
N GLY A 117 10.70 -3.25 -2.06
CA GLY A 117 10.73 -4.64 -2.48
C GLY A 117 9.33 -5.24 -2.59
N SER A 118 8.48 -5.01 -1.58
CA SER A 118 7.08 -5.45 -1.60
C SER A 118 6.29 -4.78 -2.75
N GLY A 119 6.52 -3.48 -2.96
CA GLY A 119 5.93 -2.72 -4.06
C GLY A 119 6.34 -3.23 -5.44
N ILE A 120 7.64 -3.48 -5.64
CA ILE A 120 8.20 -4.00 -6.88
C ILE A 120 7.68 -5.40 -7.15
N LEU A 121 7.62 -6.29 -6.15
CA LEU A 121 7.06 -7.63 -6.30
C LEU A 121 5.62 -7.56 -6.79
N ILE A 122 4.77 -6.80 -6.10
CA ILE A 122 3.35 -6.64 -6.46
C ILE A 122 3.20 -6.04 -7.87
N ASN A 123 4.00 -5.04 -8.23
CA ASN A 123 3.96 -4.41 -9.54
C ASN A 123 4.56 -5.28 -10.66
N PHE A 124 5.58 -6.10 -10.39
CA PHE A 124 6.19 -7.00 -11.37
C PHE A 124 5.23 -8.14 -11.73
N PHE A 125 4.50 -8.64 -10.73
CA PHE A 125 3.44 -9.61 -10.91
C PHE A 125 2.10 -8.98 -11.30
N ARG A 126 2.09 -7.70 -11.70
CA ARG A 126 0.90 -7.01 -12.13
C ARG A 126 0.21 -7.81 -13.23
N HIS A 127 -1.06 -8.07 -13.01
CA HIS A 127 -1.90 -8.70 -14.01
C HIS A 127 -1.98 -7.76 -15.23
N LYS A 128 -1.27 -8.11 -16.30
CA LYS A 128 -1.55 -7.58 -17.63
C LYS A 128 -2.77 -8.37 -18.11
N ILE A 129 -3.97 -7.92 -17.73
CA ILE A 129 -5.19 -8.35 -18.41
C ILE A 129 -4.88 -8.16 -19.88
N LYS A 130 -4.81 -9.26 -20.62
CA LYS A 130 -4.70 -9.21 -22.07
C LYS A 130 -5.93 -8.41 -22.49
N ASN A 131 -5.73 -7.18 -22.96
CA ASN A 131 -6.83 -6.44 -23.57
C ASN A 131 -7.45 -7.40 -24.59
N ASN A 132 -8.77 -7.60 -24.51
CA ASN A 132 -9.65 -8.23 -25.51
C ASN A 132 -10.27 -9.60 -25.19
N GLU A 133 -10.01 -10.28 -24.06
CA GLU A 133 -10.69 -11.58 -23.85
C GLU A 133 -12.20 -11.43 -23.55
N ILE A 134 -12.66 -10.30 -23.00
CA ILE A 134 -14.11 -10.07 -22.76
C ILE A 134 -14.81 -9.44 -23.98
N GLU A 135 -14.08 -8.71 -24.84
CA GLU A 135 -14.62 -8.12 -26.08
C GLU A 135 -14.61 -9.08 -27.28
N GLU A 136 -13.86 -10.19 -27.23
CA GLU A 136 -13.82 -11.20 -28.29
C GLU A 136 -14.85 -12.32 -28.15
N ILE A 137 -15.49 -12.47 -26.97
CA ILE A 137 -16.52 -13.53 -26.73
C ILE A 137 -17.79 -13.33 -27.60
N GLY A 138 -17.97 -12.14 -28.20
CA GLY A 138 -19.06 -11.83 -29.13
C GLY A 138 -18.64 -11.63 -30.59
N LYS A 139 -17.38 -11.88 -30.97
CA LYS A 139 -16.85 -11.66 -32.33
C LYS A 139 -16.56 -12.96 -33.09
N HIS A 140 -17.31 -14.03 -32.82
CA HIS A 140 -17.39 -15.11 -33.78
C HIS A 140 -18.33 -14.67 -34.91
N ASN A 141 -17.70 -14.33 -36.04
CA ASN A 141 -18.35 -13.95 -37.29
C ASN A 141 -19.37 -15.02 -37.72
N ASP A 142 -20.61 -14.60 -37.97
CA ASP A 142 -21.43 -15.15 -39.05
C ASP A 142 -20.96 -14.56 -40.39
#